data_AF-A0A7X8Z9J1-F1
#
_entry.id   AF-A0A7X8Z9J1-F1
#
_cell.length_a   1.000
_cell.length_b   1.000
_cell.length_c   1.000
_cell.angle_alpha   90.00
_cell.angle_beta   90.00
_cell.angle_gamma   90.00
#
_symmetry.space_group_name_H-M   'P 1'
#
loop_
_entity.id
_entity.type
_entity.pdbx_description
1 polymer ?
#
loop_
_entity_poly.entity_id
_entity_poly.type
_entity_poly.pdbx_seq_one_letter_code
_entity_poly.pdbx_strand_id
1 'polypeptide(L)'
;MRYAVDTKPKKFLNDGWFDTSVDDFRRPHRWDEGEGHAAIEHSATPEGVVGTPTIASAEKAKRPVVAICKLLTLLIDEILEKFPPGQVPPAEEMTLRTSEELAPYLKEPQSPGWKSVYSLPRIGPVEKL
;
A
#
# COMPACT_ATOMS: atom_id res chain seq x y z
N MET A 1 -15.50 11.95 -20.82
CA MET A 1 -16.21 13.09 -20.21
C MET A 1 -17.72 13.04 -20.36
N ARG A 2 -18.27 12.74 -21.54
CA ARG A 2 -19.73 12.73 -21.79
C ARG A 2 -20.58 11.90 -20.80
N TYR A 3 -20.02 10.82 -20.25
CA TYR A 3 -20.72 9.93 -19.30
C TYR A 3 -20.25 10.11 -17.84
N ALA A 4 -19.36 11.09 -17.57
CA ALA A 4 -18.88 11.33 -16.23
C ALA A 4 -19.96 11.99 -15.38
N VAL A 5 -20.12 11.53 -14.14
CA VAL A 5 -21.09 12.06 -13.17
C VAL A 5 -20.31 12.61 -11.99
N ASP A 6 -20.63 13.83 -11.57
CA ASP A 6 -20.06 14.41 -10.37
C ASP A 6 -20.98 14.15 -9.18
N THR A 7 -20.36 13.77 -8.06
CA THR A 7 -21.06 13.51 -6.80
C THR A 7 -20.32 14.18 -5.65
N LYS A 8 -20.99 14.29 -4.50
CA LYS A 8 -20.36 14.78 -3.27
C LYS A 8 -20.67 13.81 -2.13
N PRO A 9 -19.66 13.34 -1.37
CA PRO A 9 -19.91 12.49 -0.22
C PRO A 9 -20.67 13.27 0.86
N LYS A 10 -21.55 12.57 1.59
CA LYS A 10 -22.25 13.13 2.75
C LYS A 10 -21.45 12.87 4.02
N LYS A 11 -20.75 13.89 4.50
CA LYS A 11 -20.02 13.86 5.78
C LYS A 11 -20.96 14.17 6.95
N PHE A 12 -20.69 13.58 8.10
CA PHE A 12 -21.43 13.88 9.34
C PHE A 12 -20.68 14.85 10.27
N LEU A 13 -19.37 15.00 10.07
CA LEU A 13 -18.50 15.88 10.83
C LEU A 13 -18.02 17.05 9.97
N ASN A 14 -17.55 18.10 10.64
CA ASN A 14 -16.89 19.23 9.99
C ASN A 14 -15.58 18.79 9.32
N ASP A 15 -15.20 19.49 8.25
CA ASP A 15 -13.89 19.31 7.62
C ASP A 15 -12.75 19.66 8.58
N GLY A 16 -11.63 18.96 8.45
CA GLY A 16 -10.42 19.20 9.26
C GLY A 16 -10.10 18.09 10.27
N TRP A 17 -11.04 17.20 10.59
CA TRP A 17 -10.80 16.05 11.48
C TRP A 17 -10.17 14.86 10.76
N PHE A 18 -10.83 14.39 9.70
CA PHE A 18 -10.41 13.24 8.88
C PHE A 18 -9.89 13.73 7.53
N ASP A 19 -8.80 13.14 7.06
CA ASP A 19 -8.20 13.41 5.74
C ASP A 19 -9.05 12.88 4.58
N THR A 20 -8.64 13.20 3.36
CA THR A 20 -9.21 12.62 2.14
C THR A 20 -8.54 11.29 1.80
N SER A 21 -9.06 10.56 0.81
CA SER A 21 -8.60 9.22 0.42
C SER A 21 -7.11 9.10 0.05
N VAL A 22 -6.40 10.23 -0.06
CA VAL A 22 -4.96 10.30 -0.38
C VAL A 22 -4.11 10.92 0.73
N ASP A 23 -4.70 11.18 1.90
CA ASP A 23 -4.06 11.76 3.09
C ASP A 23 -3.18 13.00 2.80
N ASP A 24 -3.65 13.87 1.90
CA ASP A 24 -2.88 14.99 1.37
C ASP A 24 -2.92 16.26 2.25
N PHE A 25 -3.86 16.35 3.18
CA PHE A 25 -4.03 17.53 4.04
C PHE A 25 -3.31 17.43 5.39
N ARG A 26 -2.76 16.26 5.75
CA ARG A 26 -2.12 15.99 7.04
C ARG A 26 -3.03 16.34 8.22
N ARG A 27 -4.30 15.94 8.11
CA ARG A 27 -5.29 16.14 9.19
C ARG A 27 -5.00 15.23 10.38
N PRO A 28 -5.61 15.50 11.56
CA PRO A 28 -5.38 14.71 12.77
C PRO A 28 -5.65 13.21 12.60
N HIS A 29 -6.64 12.87 11.77
CA HIS A 29 -6.97 11.48 11.44
C HIS A 29 -6.82 11.20 9.96
N ARG A 30 -6.31 10.01 9.61
CA ARG A 30 -6.35 9.49 8.24
C ARG A 30 -7.76 9.17 7.80
N TRP A 31 -7.97 9.06 6.49
CA TRP A 31 -9.31 8.76 5.96
C TRP A 31 -9.88 7.41 6.43
N ASP A 32 -9.02 6.43 6.71
CA ASP A 32 -9.37 5.05 7.09
C ASP A 32 -9.53 4.84 8.60
N GLU A 33 -9.19 5.82 9.43
CA GLU A 33 -9.25 5.72 10.89
C GLU A 33 -10.65 5.92 11.47
N GLY A 34 -11.60 6.39 10.67
CA GLY A 34 -12.97 6.66 11.10
C GLY A 34 -13.99 5.76 10.41
N GLU A 35 -14.49 4.73 11.07
CA GLU A 35 -15.69 4.05 10.56
C GLU A 35 -16.95 4.86 10.93
N GLY A 36 -17.81 5.14 9.95
CA GLY A 36 -19.10 5.81 10.19
C GLY A 36 -19.08 7.34 10.32
N HIS A 37 -17.94 8.01 10.08
CA HIS A 37 -17.85 9.48 10.09
C HIS A 37 -18.47 10.16 8.84
N ALA A 38 -18.84 9.36 7.84
CA ALA A 38 -19.57 9.74 6.64
C ALA A 38 -20.62 8.67 6.29
N ALA A 39 -21.62 9.03 5.49
CA ALA A 39 -22.59 8.08 4.99
C ALA A 39 -21.95 7.11 4.00
N ILE A 40 -22.39 5.85 4.01
CA ILE A 40 -21.91 4.83 3.07
C ILE A 40 -22.19 5.22 1.62
N GLU A 41 -21.27 4.91 0.72
CA GLU A 41 -21.34 5.28 -0.71
C GLU A 41 -22.62 4.78 -1.37
N HIS A 42 -23.11 3.60 -1.00
CA HIS A 42 -24.39 3.08 -1.50
C HIS A 42 -25.57 4.04 -1.28
N SER A 43 -25.58 4.76 -0.15
CA SER A 43 -26.63 5.73 0.17
C SER A 43 -26.31 7.15 -0.28
N ALA A 44 -25.04 7.57 -0.22
CA ALA A 44 -24.64 8.96 -0.46
C ALA A 44 -24.23 9.25 -1.90
N THR A 45 -23.70 8.25 -2.60
CA THR A 45 -23.17 8.36 -3.96
C THR A 45 -23.52 7.09 -4.77
N PRO A 46 -24.83 6.81 -4.96
CA PRO A 46 -25.31 5.58 -5.62
C PRO A 46 -24.85 5.43 -7.08
N GLU A 47 -24.35 6.51 -7.69
CA GLU A 47 -23.81 6.52 -9.05
C GLU A 47 -22.44 5.81 -9.16
N GLY A 48 -21.84 5.40 -8.02
CA GLY A 48 -20.55 4.70 -7.99
C GLY A 48 -19.36 5.61 -8.24
N VAL A 49 -19.52 6.92 -8.07
CA VAL A 49 -18.47 7.92 -8.18
C VAL A 49 -18.39 8.68 -6.87
N VAL A 50 -17.18 8.99 -6.41
CA VAL A 50 -16.92 9.94 -5.33
C VAL A 50 -16.02 11.05 -5.87
N GLY A 51 -16.58 12.25 -6.04
CA GLY A 51 -15.86 13.44 -6.49
C GLY A 51 -16.33 13.98 -7.84
N THR A 52 -15.45 14.72 -8.52
CA THR A 52 -15.81 15.52 -9.71
C THR A 52 -15.00 15.10 -10.93
N PRO A 53 -15.26 13.93 -11.54
CA PRO A 53 -14.51 13.48 -12.71
C PRO A 53 -14.74 14.37 -13.95
N THR A 54 -15.81 15.17 -14.02
CA THR A 54 -16.09 16.03 -15.19
C THR A 54 -15.00 17.07 -15.51
N ILE A 55 -14.13 17.37 -14.54
CA ILE A 55 -13.00 18.29 -14.73
C ILE A 55 -11.70 17.58 -15.14
N ALA A 56 -11.71 16.26 -15.31
CA ALA A 56 -10.54 15.50 -15.73
C ALA A 56 -10.11 15.83 -17.17
N SER A 57 -8.80 15.78 -17.42
CA SER A 57 -8.24 15.86 -18.77
C SER A 57 -7.00 14.98 -18.86
N ALA A 58 -6.68 14.49 -20.07
CA ALA A 58 -5.48 13.70 -20.31
C ALA A 58 -4.20 14.50 -19.98
N GLU A 59 -4.22 15.82 -20.15
CA GLU A 59 -3.11 16.69 -19.79
C GLU A 59 -2.81 16.69 -18.29
N LYS A 60 -3.85 16.77 -17.44
CA LYS A 60 -3.72 16.73 -15.98
C LYS A 60 -3.09 15.42 -15.47
N ALA A 61 -3.23 14.33 -16.22
CA ALA A 61 -2.64 13.04 -15.87
C ALA A 61 -1.13 12.96 -16.10
N LYS A 62 -0.56 13.75 -17.02
CA LYS A 62 0.85 13.61 -17.42
C LYS A 62 1.82 13.82 -16.26
N ARG A 63 1.66 14.92 -15.52
CA ARG A 63 2.54 15.27 -14.40
C ARG A 63 2.53 14.22 -13.27
N PRO A 64 1.37 13.82 -12.70
CA PRO A 64 1.35 12.82 -11.63
C PRO A 64 1.84 11.45 -12.10
N VAL A 65 1.52 11.03 -13.33
CA VAL A 65 2.01 9.75 -13.88
C VAL A 65 3.54 9.76 -14.00
N VAL A 66 4.14 10.83 -14.53
CA VAL A 66 5.60 10.94 -14.59
C VAL A 66 6.21 10.98 -13.18
N ALA A 67 5.57 11.66 -12.23
CA ALA A 67 6.05 11.75 -10.86
C ALA A 67 6.07 10.38 -10.16
N ILE A 68 4.98 9.59 -10.27
CA ILE A 68 4.94 8.25 -9.68
C ILE A 68 5.91 7.30 -10.38
N CYS A 69 6.03 7.36 -11.71
CA CYS A 69 7.03 6.55 -12.42
C CYS A 69 8.44 6.86 -11.93
N LYS A 70 8.80 8.15 -11.80
CA LYS A 70 10.11 8.56 -11.26
C LYS A 70 10.32 8.09 -9.83
N LEU A 71 9.30 8.21 -8.97
CA LEU A 71 9.37 7.77 -7.58
C LEU A 71 9.58 6.25 -7.48
N LEU A 72 8.83 5.47 -8.27
CA LEU A 72 8.98 4.02 -8.32
C LEU A 72 10.36 3.62 -8.84
N THR A 73 10.86 4.27 -9.89
CA THR A 73 12.21 4.03 -10.41
C THR A 73 13.26 4.32 -9.35
N LEU A 74 13.20 5.49 -8.68
CA LEU A 74 14.13 5.85 -7.61
C LEU A 74 14.13 4.79 -6.50
N LEU A 75 12.95 4.35 -6.05
CA LEU A 75 12.83 3.33 -5.02
C LEU A 75 13.42 1.99 -5.47
N ILE A 76 13.16 1.57 -6.71
CA ILE A 76 13.71 0.34 -7.28
C ILE A 76 15.24 0.42 -7.36
N ASP A 77 15.79 1.54 -7.83
CA ASP A 77 17.22 1.76 -7.95
C ASP A 77 17.89 1.71 -6.57
N GLU A 78 17.34 2.40 -5.58
CA GLU A 78 17.86 2.36 -4.20
C GLU A 78 17.80 0.95 -3.58
N ILE A 79 16.73 0.19 -3.86
CA ILE A 79 16.61 -1.20 -3.39
C ILE A 79 17.68 -2.08 -4.05
N LEU A 80 17.87 -1.98 -5.37
CA LEU A 80 18.85 -2.79 -6.10
C LEU A 80 20.30 -2.41 -5.77
N GLU A 81 20.55 -1.14 -5.45
CA GLU A 81 21.85 -0.67 -4.97
C GLU A 81 22.18 -1.26 -3.60
N LYS A 82 21.23 -1.21 -2.64
CA LYS A 82 21.43 -1.74 -1.29
C LYS A 82 21.38 -3.25 -1.22
N PHE A 83 20.52 -3.87 -2.02
CA PHE A 83 20.24 -5.31 -2.03
C PHE A 83 20.20 -5.81 -3.49
N PRO A 84 21.37 -6.06 -4.10
CA PRO A 84 21.46 -6.66 -5.42
C PRO A 84 20.72 -8.01 -5.50
N PRO A 85 20.37 -8.50 -6.70
CA PRO A 85 19.71 -9.79 -6.85
C PRO A 85 20.43 -10.93 -6.10
N GLY A 86 19.69 -11.65 -5.26
CA GLY A 86 20.21 -12.71 -4.40
C GLY A 86 20.74 -12.22 -3.04
N GLN A 87 20.74 -10.92 -2.79
CA GLN A 87 21.02 -10.33 -1.48
C GLN A 87 19.72 -9.80 -0.87
N VAL A 88 19.63 -9.96 0.44
CA VAL A 88 18.52 -9.48 1.27
C VAL A 88 19.13 -8.86 2.54
N PRO A 89 18.37 -8.06 3.31
CA PRO A 89 18.85 -7.59 4.60
C PRO A 89 19.22 -8.76 5.53
N PRO A 90 20.08 -8.53 6.55
CA PRO A 90 20.47 -9.55 7.51
C PRO A 90 19.26 -10.23 8.16
N ALA A 91 19.32 -11.56 8.28
CA ALA A 91 18.22 -12.40 8.71
C ALA A 91 17.81 -12.10 10.17
N GLU A 92 18.81 -11.81 11.00
CA GLU A 92 18.72 -11.47 12.42
C GLU A 92 18.12 -10.08 12.67
N GLU A 93 18.16 -9.19 11.68
CA GLU A 93 17.56 -7.84 11.78
C GLU A 93 16.11 -7.83 11.34
N MET A 94 15.72 -8.76 10.46
CA MET A 94 14.37 -8.82 9.89
C MET A 94 13.49 -9.90 10.54
N THR A 95 14.09 -10.84 11.27
CA THR A 95 13.40 -12.00 11.84
C THR A 95 13.98 -12.39 13.20
N LEU A 96 13.28 -13.26 13.93
CA LEU A 96 13.78 -13.86 15.18
C LEU A 96 14.64 -15.11 14.93
N ARG A 97 15.29 -15.24 13.77
CA ARG A 97 16.06 -16.43 13.35
C ARG A 97 17.47 -16.06 12.95
N THR A 98 18.39 -17.03 13.04
CA THR A 98 19.76 -16.84 12.56
C THR A 98 19.86 -17.01 11.05
N SER A 99 20.95 -16.49 10.48
CA SER A 99 21.31 -16.65 9.07
C SER A 99 21.43 -18.13 8.68
N GLU A 100 21.95 -18.99 9.55
CA GLU A 100 22.05 -20.43 9.31
C GLU A 100 20.68 -21.11 9.24
N GLU A 101 19.75 -20.72 10.12
CA GLU A 101 18.39 -21.25 10.13
C GLU A 101 17.63 -20.85 8.85
N LEU A 102 17.83 -19.62 8.38
CA LEU A 102 17.14 -19.09 7.20
C LEU A 102 17.82 -19.40 5.86
N ALA A 103 19.10 -19.77 5.85
CA ALA A 103 19.87 -20.08 4.64
C ALA A 103 19.13 -20.98 3.61
N PRO A 104 18.48 -22.11 3.98
CA PRO A 104 17.78 -22.95 2.99
C PRO A 104 16.50 -22.29 2.43
N TYR A 105 15.90 -21.33 3.14
CA TYR A 105 14.65 -20.66 2.73
C TYR A 105 14.89 -19.45 1.82
N LEU A 106 16.12 -18.91 1.84
CA LEU A 106 16.55 -17.79 1.00
C LEU A 106 17.18 -18.22 -0.33
N LYS A 107 17.28 -19.53 -0.58
CA LYS A 107 17.76 -20.07 -1.87
C LYS A 107 16.74 -19.86 -2.99
N GLU A 108 17.21 -19.96 -4.22
CA GLU A 108 16.35 -19.98 -5.40
C GLU A 108 15.30 -21.10 -5.27
N PRO A 109 14.01 -20.81 -5.52
CA PRO A 109 12.96 -21.82 -5.45
C PRO A 109 13.29 -23.06 -6.28
N GLN A 110 13.08 -24.24 -5.68
CA GLN A 110 13.34 -25.56 -6.29
C GLN A 110 14.82 -25.92 -6.54
N SER A 111 15.78 -25.06 -6.15
CA SER A 111 17.20 -25.41 -6.22
C SER A 111 17.62 -26.43 -5.14
N PRO A 112 18.75 -27.15 -5.30
CA PRO A 112 19.23 -28.10 -4.31
C PRO A 112 19.40 -27.50 -2.90
N GLY A 113 18.67 -28.10 -1.94
CA GLY A 113 18.65 -27.67 -0.54
C GLY A 113 17.79 -26.45 -0.25
N TRP A 114 17.00 -25.97 -1.22
CA TRP A 114 15.93 -25.01 -0.97
C TRP A 114 14.82 -25.61 -0.11
N LYS A 115 14.22 -24.79 0.75
CA LYS A 115 13.01 -25.10 1.50
C LYS A 115 11.95 -24.04 1.28
N SER A 116 10.69 -24.47 1.16
CA SER A 116 9.55 -23.56 1.09
C SER A 116 9.39 -22.76 2.38
N VAL A 117 9.15 -21.45 2.28
CA VAL A 117 8.87 -20.58 3.45
C VAL A 117 7.67 -21.04 4.26
N TYR A 118 6.73 -21.77 3.65
CA TYR A 118 5.60 -22.38 4.35
C TYR A 118 5.99 -23.53 5.30
N SER A 119 7.22 -24.04 5.19
CA SER A 119 7.78 -25.06 6.10
C SER A 119 8.63 -24.45 7.22
N LEU A 120 8.64 -23.12 7.39
CA LEU A 120 9.30 -22.48 8.51
C LEU A 120 8.61 -22.90 9.82
N PRO A 121 9.38 -23.37 10.83
CA PRO A 121 8.83 -23.58 12.16
C PRO A 121 8.21 -22.29 12.67
N ARG A 122 7.01 -22.39 13.25
CA ARG A 122 6.37 -21.27 13.93
C ARG A 122 7.24 -20.87 15.14
N ILE A 123 7.31 -19.57 15.40
CA ILE A 123 8.00 -19.01 16.57
C ILE A 123 7.21 -17.78 17.03
N GLY A 124 7.25 -17.50 18.34
CA GLY A 124 6.55 -16.36 18.94
C GLY A 124 5.11 -16.67 19.36
N PRO A 125 4.29 -15.65 19.65
CA PRO A 125 3.02 -15.80 20.37
C PRO A 125 1.92 -16.57 19.61
N VAL A 126 2.14 -16.87 18.33
CA VAL A 126 1.21 -17.61 17.44
C VAL A 126 1.26 -19.13 17.60
N GLU A 127 2.10 -19.67 18.49
CA GLU A 127 2.16 -21.12 18.77
C GLU A 127 0.96 -21.65 19.58
N LYS A 128 0.15 -20.78 20.19
CA LYS A 128 -0.96 -21.17 21.08
C LYS A 128 -2.35 -20.76 20.60
N LEU A 129 -2.50 -20.38 19.33
CA LEU A 129 -3.80 -20.14 18.68
C LEU A 129 -4.24 -21.38 17.90
#